data_AF-A0A0G0UAM3-F1
#
_entry.id   AF-A0A0G0UAM3-F1
#
_cell.length_a   1.000
_cell.length_b   1.000
_cell.length_c   1.000
_cell.angle_alpha   90.00
_cell.angle_beta   90.00
_cell.angle_gamma   90.00
#
_symmetry.space_group_name_H-M   'P 1'
#
loop_
_entity.id
_entity.type
_entity.pdbx_description
1 polymer ?
#
loop_
_entity_poly.entity_id
_entity_poly.type
_entity_poly.pdbx_seq_one_letter_code
_entity_poly.pdbx_strand_id
1 'polypeptide(L)' 'RDIPATTIPVGIQIGGNIFIKSSQTDLIADAKRKGYRLRLK' A
#
# COMPACT_ATOMS: atom_id res chain seq x y z
N ARG A 1 -16.30 10.36 -5.08
CA ARG A 1 -16.50 8.93 -4.76
C ARG A 1 -15.12 8.34 -4.60
N ASP A 2 -14.76 7.89 -3.40
CA ASP A 2 -13.46 7.26 -3.17
C ASP A 2 -13.44 5.89 -3.82
N ILE A 3 -12.45 5.65 -4.68
CA ILE A 3 -12.23 4.34 -5.29
C ILE A 3 -11.26 3.60 -4.37
N PRO A 4 -11.63 2.42 -3.84
CA PRO A 4 -10.72 1.65 -3.02
C PRO A 4 -9.52 1.23 -3.86
N ALA A 5 -8.34 1.74 -3.49
CA ALA A 5 -7.10 1.25 -4.04
C ALA A 5 -6.85 -0.17 -3.51
N THR A 6 -6.57 -1.11 -4.41
CA THR A 6 -6.25 -2.51 -4.07
C THR A 6 -4.81 -2.87 -4.44
N THR A 7 -4.16 -2.04 -5.25
CA THR A 7 -2.80 -2.25 -5.74
C THR A 7 -2.00 -0.95 -5.75
N ILE A 8 -0.70 -1.04 -5.44
CA ILE A 8 0.27 0.05 -5.62
C ILE A 8 0.72 0.05 -7.08
N PRO A 9 0.52 1.12 -7.85
CA PRO A 9 0.92 1.17 -9.25
C PRO A 9 2.41 0.90 -9.44
N VAL A 10 2.74 0.05 -10.41
CA VAL A 10 4.14 -0.21 -10.79
C VAL A 10 4.71 1.04 -11.46
N GLY A 11 5.97 1.36 -11.20
CA GLY A 11 6.63 2.57 -11.72
C GLY A 11 6.62 3.77 -10.78
N ILE A 12 5.96 3.66 -9.62
CA ILE A 12 6.11 4.65 -8.54
C ILE A 12 7.23 4.18 -7.60
N GLN A 13 8.34 4.92 -7.60
CA GLN A 13 9.40 4.72 -6.61
C GLN A 13 8.95 5.37 -5.29
N ILE A 14 8.63 4.55 -4.30
CA ILE A 14 8.29 5.05 -2.96
C ILE A 14 9.56 5.03 -2.12
N GLY A 15 10.21 6.19 -1.99
CA GLY A 15 11.39 6.38 -1.15
C GLY A 15 11.10 6.52 0.35
N GLY A 16 9.85 6.33 0.78
CA GLY A 16 9.37 6.60 2.14
C GLY A 16 8.44 5.51 2.70
N ASN A 17 7.76 5.82 3.81
CA ASN A 17 6.81 4.91 4.44
C ASN A 17 5.44 4.99 3.76
N ILE A 18 4.81 3.84 3.53
CA ILE A 18 3.42 3.78 3.07
C ILE A 18 2.51 3.67 4.30
N PHE A 19 1.60 4.62 4.46
CA PHE A 19 0.58 4.60 5.51
C PHE A 19 -0.68 3.93 4.98
N ILE A 20 -1.04 2.78 5.55
CA ILE A 20 -2.21 2.00 5.13
C ILE A 20 -3.10 1.77 6.35
N LYS A 21 -4.41 1.95 6.22
CA LYS A 21 -5.34 1.60 7.29
C LYS A 21 -5.36 0.09 7.49
N SER A 22 -5.47 -0.37 8.73
CA SER A 22 -5.53 -1.80 9.05
C SER A 22 -6.63 -2.57 8.29
N SER A 23 -7.73 -1.90 7.94
CA SER A 23 -8.83 -2.48 7.17
C SER A 23 -8.55 -2.69 5.68
N GLN A 24 -7.47 -2.11 5.12
CA GLN A 24 -7.13 -2.19 3.70
C GLN A 24 -6.24 -3.41 3.42
N THR A 25 -6.79 -4.60 3.64
CA THR A 25 -6.06 -5.88 3.58
C THR A 25 -5.37 -6.14 2.24
N ASP A 26 -6.02 -5.80 1.13
CA ASP A 26 -5.50 -6.05 -0.22
C ASP A 26 -4.26 -5.21 -0.51
N LEU A 27 -4.30 -3.92 -0.14
CA LEU A 27 -3.17 -3.01 -0.24
C LEU A 27 -2.00 -3.43 0.65
N ILE A 28 -2.28 -3.92 1.86
CA ILE A 28 -1.25 -4.45 2.76
C ILE A 28 -0.57 -5.66 2.11
N ALA A 29 -1.34 -6.56 1.52
CA ALA A 29 -0.82 -7.76 0.85
C ALA A 29 0.04 -7.39 -0.38
N ASP A 30 -0.45 -6.48 -1.23
CA ASP A 30 0.29 -6.02 -2.41
C ASP A 30 1.59 -5.31 -2.03
N ALA A 31 1.54 -4.46 -1.00
CA ALA A 31 2.72 -3.75 -0.53
C ALA A 31 3.79 -4.68 0.07
N LYS A 32 3.38 -5.70 0.83
CA LYS A 32 4.27 -6.75 1.32
C LYS A 32 4.90 -7.53 0.16
N ARG A 33 4.10 -7.93 -0.83
CA ARG A 33 4.57 -8.65 -2.03
C ARG A 33 5.64 -7.85 -2.79
N LYS A 34 5.51 -6.53 -2.82
CA LYS A 34 6.45 -5.62 -3.49
C LYS A 34 7.62 -5.16 -2.62
N GLY A 35 7.70 -5.60 -1.36
CA GLY A 35 8.82 -5.30 -0.46
C GLY A 35 8.80 -3.90 0.14
N TYR A 36 7.65 -3.20 0.14
CA TYR A 36 7.57 -1.86 0.71
C TYR A 36 7.55 -1.87 2.23
N ARG A 37 8.10 -0.81 2.84
CA ARG A 37 8.02 -0.57 4.27
C ARG A 37 6.65 0.04 4.63
N LEU A 38 5.87 -0.73 5.37
CA LEU A 38 4.52 -0.36 5.80
C LEU A 38 4.51 0.28 7.18
N ARG A 39 3.65 1.29 7.35
CA ARG A 39 3.16 1.75 8.64
C ARG A 39 1.65 1.66 8.66
N LEU A 40 1.14 0.79 9.52
CA LEU A 40 -0.29 0.68 9.74
C LEU A 40 -0.76 1.85 10.60
N LYS A 41 -1.89 2.45 10.23
CA LYS A 41 -2.51 3.56 10.96
C LYS A 41 -3.96 3.27 11.27
#